data_AF-A0A2V6UDD4-F1
#
_entry.id   AF-A0A2V6UDD4-F1
#
_cell.length_a   1.000
_cell.length_b   1.000
_cell.length_c   1.000
_cell.angle_alpha   90.00
_cell.angle_beta   90.00
_cell.angle_gamma   90.00
#
_symmetry.space_group_name_H-M   'P 1'
#
loop_
_entity.id
_entity.type
_entity.pdbx_description
1 polymer ?
#
loop_
_entity_poly.entity_id
_entity_poly.type
_entity_poly.pdbx_seq_one_letter_code
_entity_poly.pdbx_strand_id
1 'polypeptide(L)' 'MIDWLVATNGGVVPLILRLTLAVVMFPHGAQKTLGWFGGYGFRGTMASFAKSGFPPALAFLAVIAEFLGPLGLAIGL' A
#
# COMPACT_ATOMS: atom_id res chain seq x y z
N MET A 1 26.17 5.53 -2.30
CA MET A 1 26.29 5.19 -0.86
C MET A 1 24.94 4.85 -0.21
N ILE A 2 23.80 5.28 -0.78
CA ILE A 2 22.45 4.86 -0.33
C ILE A 2 21.94 3.61 -1.07
N ASP A 3 22.72 3.09 -2.02
CA ASP A 3 22.27 2.07 -2.96
C ASP A 3 21.83 0.80 -2.23
N TRP A 4 22.48 0.43 -1.13
CA TRP A 4 22.08 -0.71 -0.30
C TRP A 4 20.70 -0.56 0.35
N LEU A 5 20.20 0.67 0.51
CA LEU A 5 18.90 0.97 1.12
C LEU A 5 17.76 0.88 0.10
N VAL A 6 18.03 1.14 -1.18
CA VAL A 6 17.03 1.24 -2.25
C VAL A 6 17.20 0.15 -3.33
N ALA A 7 18.31 -0.60 -3.30
CA ALA A 7 18.55 -1.67 -4.27
C ALA A 7 17.69 -2.90 -4.00
N THR A 8 17.02 -3.38 -5.05
CA THR A 8 16.27 -4.64 -5.02
C THR A 8 17.10 -5.78 -5.63
N ASN A 9 17.20 -6.89 -4.90
CA ASN A 9 17.84 -8.11 -5.40
C ASN A 9 16.94 -8.82 -6.43
N GLY A 10 17.51 -9.15 -7.60
CA GLY A 10 16.84 -9.85 -8.71
C GLY A 10 16.70 -11.37 -8.56
N GLY A 11 17.10 -11.95 -7.43
CA GLY A 11 16.98 -13.39 -7.18
C GLY A 11 15.53 -13.89 -7.13
N VAL A 12 15.32 -15.15 -7.49
CA VAL A 12 13.98 -15.78 -7.54
C VAL A 12 13.30 -15.82 -6.17
N VAL A 13 14.06 -16.13 -5.12
CA VAL A 13 13.52 -16.21 -3.75
C VAL A 13 12.94 -14.86 -3.28
N PRO A 14 13.70 -13.74 -3.27
CA PRO A 14 13.14 -12.44 -2.88
C PRO A 14 12.06 -11.95 -3.85
N LEU A 15 12.09 -12.33 -5.14
CA LEU A 15 11.00 -12.04 -6.06
C LEU A 15 9.68 -12.70 -5.63
N ILE A 16 9.69 -14.00 -5.30
CA ILE A 16 8.50 -14.70 -4.81
C ILE A 16 7.98 -14.05 -3.54
N LEU A 17 8.86 -13.74 -2.57
CA LEU A 17 8.47 -13.09 -1.32
C LEU A 17 7.79 -11.73 -1.56
N ARG A 18 8.35 -10.91 -2.46
CA ARG A 18 7.79 -9.59 -2.81
C ARG A 18 6.41 -9.73 -3.46
N LEU A 19 6.26 -10.64 -4.44
CA LEU A 19 4.99 -10.85 -5.12
C LEU A 19 3.92 -11.40 -4.18
N THR A 20 4.26 -12.37 -3.31
CA THR A 20 3.33 -12.90 -2.32
C THR A 20 2.86 -11.80 -1.38
N LEU A 21 3.77 -10.99 -0.83
CA LEU A 21 3.40 -9.90 0.06
C LEU A 21 2.57 -8.82 -0.67
N ALA A 22 2.92 -8.49 -1.91
CA ALA A 22 2.17 -7.54 -2.74
C ALA A 22 0.72 -8.02 -2.97
N VAL A 23 0.53 -9.30 -3.31
CA VAL A 23 -0.80 -9.87 -3.55
C VAL A 23 -1.65 -9.90 -2.28
N VAL A 24 -1.06 -10.16 -1.12
CA VAL A 24 -1.79 -10.17 0.16
C VAL A 24 -2.17 -8.75 0.60
N MET A 25 -1.28 -7.78 0.41
CA MET A 25 -1.48 -6.39 0.87
C MET A 25 -2.35 -5.57 -0.10
N PHE A 26 -2.25 -5.81 -1.41
CA PHE A 26 -2.97 -5.04 -2.43
C PHE A 26 -4.49 -4.94 -2.18
N PRO A 27 -5.22 -6.02 -1.82
CA PRO A 27 -6.63 -5.94 -1.50
C PRO A 27 -6.97 -4.93 -0.41
N HIS A 28 -6.09 -4.73 0.58
CA HIS A 28 -6.32 -3.79 1.69
C HIS A 28 -6.28 -2.34 1.20
N GLY A 29 -5.25 -2.01 0.41
CA GLY A 29 -5.15 -0.72 -0.26
C GLY A 29 -6.31 -0.49 -1.22
N ALA A 30 -6.70 -1.52 -1.99
CA ALA A 30 -7.81 -1.45 -2.95
C ALA A 30 -9.19 -1.27 -2.27
N GLN A 31 -9.41 -1.87 -1.10
CA GLN A 31 -10.60 -1.65 -0.28
C GLN A 31 -10.70 -0.19 0.17
N LYS A 32 -9.58 0.40 0.58
CA LYS A 32 -9.51 1.76 1.13
C LYS A 32 -9.51 2.85 0.06
N THR A 33 -8.97 2.60 -1.13
CA THR A 33 -8.91 3.57 -2.23
C THR A 33 -10.07 3.40 -3.20
N LEU A 34 -10.22 2.20 -3.77
CA LEU A 34 -11.15 1.91 -4.86
C LEU A 34 -12.50 1.36 -4.39
N GLY A 35 -12.60 0.94 -3.12
CA GLY A 35 -13.81 0.30 -2.59
C GLY A 35 -13.98 -1.15 -3.08
N TRP A 36 -12.92 -1.78 -3.58
CA TRP A 36 -12.96 -3.16 -4.02
C TRP A 36 -13.30 -4.10 -2.87
N PHE A 37 -13.82 -5.29 -3.19
CA PHE A 37 -14.14 -6.32 -2.20
C PHE A 37 -15.11 -5.86 -1.10
N GLY A 38 -16.02 -4.92 -1.41
CA GLY A 38 -16.96 -4.35 -0.44
C GLY A 38 -16.34 -3.36 0.55
N GLY A 39 -15.14 -2.85 0.25
CA GLY A 39 -14.46 -1.85 1.06
C GLY A 39 -15.14 -0.48 1.05
N TYR A 40 -14.81 0.35 2.04
CA TYR A 40 -15.41 1.68 2.21
C TYR A 40 -15.05 2.69 1.11
N GLY A 41 -14.01 2.41 0.32
CA GLY A 41 -13.47 3.31 -0.68
C GLY A 41 -12.89 4.60 -0.07
N PHE A 42 -12.28 5.43 -0.93
CA PHE A 42 -11.50 6.57 -0.48
C PHE A 42 -12.27 7.53 0.45
N ARG A 43 -13.49 7.90 0.06
CA ARG A 43 -14.34 8.82 0.85
C ARG A 43 -14.71 8.24 2.22
N GLY A 44 -15.12 6.97 2.27
CA GLY A 44 -15.51 6.31 3.51
C GLY A 44 -14.32 6.12 4.45
N THR A 45 -13.17 5.73 3.91
CA THR A 45 -11.93 5.59 4.69
C THR A 45 -11.44 6.93 5.24
N MET A 46 -11.44 8.00 4.43
CA MET A 46 -11.07 9.35 4.91
C MET A 46 -12.03 9.88 5.98
N ALA A 47 -13.33 9.63 5.84
CA ALA A 47 -14.31 9.99 6.86
C ALA A 47 -14.09 9.20 8.16
N SER A 48 -13.70 7.93 8.08
CA SER A 48 -13.34 7.11 9.24
C SER A 48 -12.11 7.68 9.96
N PHE A 49 -11.05 8.01 9.22
CA PHE A 49 -9.86 8.66 9.80
C PHE A 49 -10.17 10.00 10.45
N ALA A 50 -11.01 10.83 9.83
CA ALA A 50 -11.43 12.10 10.40
C ALA A 50 -12.18 11.91 11.73
N LYS A 51 -13.05 10.90 11.83
CA LYS A 51 -13.74 10.55 13.09
C LYS A 51 -12.78 10.09 14.19
N SER A 52 -11.69 9.42 13.81
CA SER A 52 -10.62 9.01 14.74
C SER A 52 -9.65 10.15 15.09
N GLY A 53 -9.86 11.37 14.59
CA GLY A 53 -9.01 12.53 14.87
C GLY A 53 -7.70 12.57 14.07
N PHE A 54 -7.55 11.76 13.02
CA PHE A 54 -6.36 11.78 12.19
C PHE A 54 -6.30 13.05 11.33
N PRO A 55 -5.12 13.70 11.22
CA PRO A 55 -4.93 14.79 10.28
C PRO A 55 -5.21 14.34 8.83
N PRO A 56 -6.01 15.07 8.05
CA PRO A 56 -6.41 14.64 6.70
C PRO A 56 -5.23 14.36 5.77
N ALA A 57 -4.17 15.15 5.84
CA ALA A 57 -2.98 14.96 5.01
C ALA A 57 -2.28 13.61 5.31
N LEU A 58 -2.15 13.24 6.58
CA LEU A 58 -1.52 11.98 6.97
C LEU A 58 -2.42 10.78 6.64
N ALA A 59 -3.73 10.91 6.83
CA ALA A 59 -4.70 9.90 6.41
C ALA A 59 -4.64 9.65 4.90
N PHE A 60 -4.57 10.71 4.10
CA PHE A 60 -4.41 10.62 2.66
C PHE A 60 -3.12 9.88 2.29
N LEU A 61 -1.98 10.30 2.87
CA LEU A 61 -0.69 9.67 2.62
C LEU A 61 -0.70 8.18 2.98
N ALA A 62 -1.29 7.81 4.12
CA ALA A 62 -1.41 6.42 4.53
C ALA A 62 -2.23 5.60 3.53
N VAL A 63 -3.38 6.11 3.10
CA VAL A 63 -4.26 5.43 2.14
C VAL A 63 -3.56 5.23 0.79
N ILE A 64 -2.86 6.24 0.29
CA ILE A 64 -2.12 6.14 -0.96
C ILE A 64 -0.90 5.23 -0.82
N ALA A 65 -0.16 5.30 0.28
CA ALA A 65 0.98 4.42 0.54
C ALA A 65 0.56 2.95 0.65
N GLU A 66 -0.59 2.66 1.25
CA GLU A 66 -1.11 1.30 1.37
C GLU A 66 -1.59 0.72 0.03
N PHE A 67 -2.01 1.57 -0.91
CA PHE A 67 -2.38 1.14 -2.26
C PHE A 67 -1.17 1.03 -3.20
N LEU A 68 -0.29 2.03 -3.22
CA LEU A 68 0.87 2.06 -4.12
C LEU A 68 2.05 1.23 -3.60
N GLY A 69 2.19 1.07 -2.29
CA GLY A 69 3.24 0.26 -1.66
C GLY A 69 3.34 -1.16 -2.19
N PRO A 70 2.25 -1.97 -2.20
CA PRO A 70 2.29 -3.31 -2.78
C PRO A 70 2.58 -3.31 -4.30
N LEU A 71 2.18 -2.26 -5.04
CA LEU A 71 2.53 -2.14 -6.46
C LEU A 71 4.04 -1.88 -6.65
N GLY A 72 4.61 -0.98 -5.85
CA GLY A 72 6.06 -0.74 -5.81
C GLY A 72 6.84 -2.00 -5.44
N LEU A 73 6.38 -2.71 -4.42
CA LEU A 73 6.98 -3.97 -3.98
C LEU A 73 6.99 -5.03 -5.09
N ALA A 74 5.86 -5.16 -5.82
CA ALA A 74 5.73 -6.11 -6.92
C ALA A 74 6.74 -5.85 -8.03
N ILE A 75 6.98 -4.58 -8.38
CA ILE A 75 7.94 -4.19 -9.42
C ILE A 75 9.39 -4.08 -8.90
N GLY A 76 9.60 -4.13 -7.59
CA GLY A 76 10.93 -4.05 -6.97
C GLY A 76 11.47 -2.65 -6.82
N LEU A 77 10.58 -1.68 -6.60
CA LEU A 77 10.91 -0.31 -6.23
C LEU A 77 11.29 -0.18 -4.75
#